data_AF-A0A4Q5T0X4-F1
#
_entry.id   AF-A0A4Q5T0X4-F1
#
_cell.length_a   1.000
_cell.length_b   1.000
_cell.length_c   1.000
_cell.angle_alpha   90.00
_cell.angle_beta   90.00
_cell.angle_gamma   90.00
#
_symmetry.space_group_name_H-M   'P 1'
#
loop_
_entity.id
_entity.type
_entity.pdbx_description
1 polymer ?
#
loop_
_entity_poly.entity_id
_entity_poly.type
_entity_poly.pdbx_seq_one_letter_code
_entity_poly.pdbx_strand_id
1 'polypeptide(L)' 'MPSTKTQNGKVAPKSDAADDLRALFEEQLKDIYWAEKALTKALPKMAKNATSEELVAAINDHLEVTKAQVE' A
#
# COMPACT_ATOMS: atom_id res chain seq x y z
N MET A 1 40.16 3.08 -19.40
CA MET A 1 40.26 1.93 -18.50
C MET A 1 40.32 2.49 -17.08
N PRO A 2 39.46 2.06 -16.16
CA PRO A 2 39.53 0.70 -15.65
C PRO A 2 38.25 -0.09 -15.91
N SER A 3 38.44 -1.29 -16.45
CA SER A 3 37.42 -2.32 -16.60
C SER A 3 37.22 -3.03 -15.27
N THR A 4 36.03 -2.94 -14.68
CA THR A 4 35.61 -3.86 -13.62
C THR A 4 35.21 -5.18 -14.28
N LYS A 5 36.08 -6.18 -14.15
CA LYS A 5 35.80 -7.56 -14.54
C LYS A 5 34.66 -8.11 -13.68
N THR A 6 33.53 -8.42 -14.29
CA THR A 6 32.45 -9.20 -13.69
C THR A 6 32.96 -10.62 -13.41
N GLN A 7 33.05 -11.00 -12.15
CA GLN A 7 33.10 -12.39 -11.73
C GLN A 7 31.72 -12.79 -11.21
N ASN A 8 31.12 -13.82 -11.83
CA ASN A 8 29.92 -14.52 -11.39
C ASN A 8 28.67 -13.68 -11.08
N GLY A 9 28.06 -13.05 -12.09
CA GLY A 9 26.60 -12.82 -12.21
C GLY A 9 25.82 -12.19 -11.05
N LYS A 10 26.46 -11.76 -9.97
CA LYS A 10 25.87 -11.19 -8.77
C LYS A 10 26.39 -9.77 -8.64
N VAL A 11 25.50 -8.82 -8.92
CA VAL A 11 25.79 -7.40 -8.70
C VAL A 11 25.75 -7.17 -7.19
N ALA A 12 26.81 -6.62 -6.61
CA ALA A 12 26.82 -6.26 -5.20
C ALA A 12 25.81 -5.11 -4.98
N PRO A 13 25.03 -5.12 -3.88
CA PRO A 13 24.16 -4.00 -3.55
C PRO A 13 25.00 -2.74 -3.32
N LYS A 14 24.44 -1.58 -3.69
CA LYS A 14 25.05 -0.30 -3.36
C LYS A 14 25.09 -0.11 -1.84
N SER A 15 26.01 0.72 -1.36
CA SER A 15 26.20 0.97 0.07
C SER A 15 24.98 1.59 0.77
N ASP A 16 24.12 2.26 0.01
CA ASP A 16 22.89 2.94 0.43
C ASP A 16 21.62 2.11 0.21
N ALA A 17 21.72 0.92 -0.40
CA ALA A 17 20.55 0.14 -0.82
C ALA A 17 19.59 -0.21 0.33
N ALA A 18 20.10 -0.39 1.56
CA ALA A 18 19.27 -0.65 2.72
C ALA A 18 18.45 0.58 3.14
N ASP A 19 19.04 1.78 3.03
CA ASP A 19 18.38 3.04 3.36
C ASP A 19 17.33 3.40 2.31
N ASP A 20 17.62 3.18 1.03
CA ASP A 20 16.67 3.37 -0.08
C ASP A 20 15.43 2.47 0.08
N LEU A 21 15.63 1.20 0.40
CA LEU A 21 14.52 0.26 0.62
C LEU A 21 13.69 0.63 1.85
N ARG A 22 14.33 1.15 2.90
CA ARG A 22 13.64 1.65 4.07
C ARG A 22 12.81 2.90 3.76
N ALA A 23 13.38 3.85 3.01
CA ALA A 23 12.67 5.05 2.58
C ALA A 23 11.44 4.69 1.74
N LEU A 24 11.61 3.79 0.76
CA LEU A 24 10.51 3.26 -0.04
C LEU A 24 9.43 2.62 0.84
N PHE A 25 9.81 1.79 1.81
CA PHE A 25 8.87 1.16 2.73
C PHE A 25 8.08 2.20 3.54
N GLU A 26 8.75 3.22 4.08
CA GLU A 26 8.10 4.31 4.82
C GLU A 26 7.16 5.15 3.95
N GLU A 27 7.51 5.41 2.68
CA GLU A 27 6.63 6.07 1.72
C GLU A 27 5.39 5.23 1.41
N GLN A 28 5.57 3.94 1.12
CA GLN A 28 4.45 3.05 0.82
C GLN A 28 3.50 2.87 2.02
N LEU A 29 4.03 2.88 3.25
CA LEU A 29 3.19 2.90 4.45
C LEU A 29 2.35 4.17 4.56
N LYS A 30 2.90 5.33 4.19
CA LYS A 30 2.13 6.60 4.16
C LYS A 30 1.06 6.56 3.07
N ASP A 31 1.40 6.02 1.90
CA ASP A 31 0.49 5.92 0.76
C ASP A 31 -0.71 5.03 1.10
N ILE A 32 -0.48 3.83 1.64
CA ILE A 32 -1.58 2.92 2.02
C ILE A 32 -2.42 3.53 3.16
N TYR A 33 -1.79 4.16 4.14
CA TYR A 33 -2.52 4.83 5.22
C TYR A 33 -3.42 5.97 4.72
N TRP A 34 -2.94 6.75 3.74
CA TRP A 34 -3.76 7.76 3.09
C TRP A 34 -4.92 7.14 2.30
N ALA A 35 -4.66 6.05 1.58
CA ALA A 35 -5.68 5.33 0.82
C ALA A 35 -6.79 4.79 1.72
N GLU A 36 -6.46 4.15 2.84
CA GLU A 36 -7.44 3.63 3.80
C GLU A 36 -8.27 4.77 4.41
N LYS A 37 -7.63 5.90 4.78
CA LYS A 37 -8.35 7.10 5.21
C LYS A 37 -9.30 7.64 4.14
N ALA A 38 -8.91 7.61 2.86
CA ALA A 38 -9.80 8.00 1.78
C ALA A 38 -10.98 7.01 1.63
N LEU A 39 -10.72 5.71 1.76
CA LEU A 39 -11.73 4.66 1.73
C LEU A 39 -12.78 4.81 2.83
N THR A 40 -12.40 5.16 4.07
CA THR A 40 -13.38 5.42 5.16
C THR A 40 -14.45 6.44 4.77
N LYS A 41 -14.13 7.38 3.86
CA LYS A 41 -15.06 8.41 3.37
C LYS A 41 -15.81 7.99 2.11
N ALA A 42 -15.22 7.11 1.30
CA ALA A 42 -15.77 6.66 0.02
C ALA A 42 -16.76 5.51 0.20
N LEU A 43 -16.43 4.51 1.03
CA LEU A 43 -17.26 3.32 1.25
C LEU A 43 -18.71 3.64 1.68
N PRO A 44 -18.98 4.60 2.59
CA PRO A 44 -20.37 4.98 2.91
C PRO A 44 -21.15 5.53 1.72
N LYS A 45 -20.49 6.21 0.77
CA LYS A 45 -21.12 6.71 -0.46
C LYS A 45 -21.38 5.58 -1.44
N MET A 46 -20.48 4.61 -1.52
CA MET A 46 -20.65 3.42 -2.36
C MET A 46 -21.82 2.56 -1.86
N ALA A 47 -21.91 2.30 -0.54
CA ALA A 47 -23.03 1.57 0.05
C ALA A 47 -24.38 2.24 -0.25
N LYS A 48 -24.46 3.58 -0.12
CA LYS A 48 -25.69 4.33 -0.44
C LYS A 48 -26.15 4.22 -1.89
N ASN A 49 -25.23 4.00 -2.82
CA ASN A 49 -25.52 3.92 -4.26
C ASN A 49 -25.66 2.47 -4.75
N ALA A 50 -25.36 1.48 -3.90
CA ALA A 50 -25.52 0.07 -4.26
C ALA A 50 -27.01 -0.32 -4.22
N THR A 51 -27.43 -1.12 -5.19
CA THR A 51 -28.82 -1.58 -5.34
C THR A 51 -29.04 -3.00 -4.80
N SER A 52 -27.99 -3.82 -4.76
CA SER A 52 -28.03 -5.17 -4.17
C SER A 52 -27.82 -5.07 -2.67
N GLU A 53 -28.73 -5.66 -1.90
CA GLU A 53 -28.64 -5.73 -0.43
C GLU A 53 -27.35 -6.44 0.03
N GLU A 54 -26.93 -7.49 -0.67
CA GLU A 54 -25.68 -8.21 -0.39
C GLU A 54 -24.45 -7.30 -0.58
N LEU A 55 -24.46 -6.48 -1.62
CA LEU A 55 -23.37 -5.53 -1.88
C LEU A 55 -23.33 -4.41 -0.82
N VAL A 56 -24.50 -3.91 -0.40
CA VAL A 56 -24.60 -2.91 0.68
C VAL A 56 -24.01 -3.47 1.98
N ALA A 57 -24.40 -4.70 2.34
CA ALA A 57 -23.89 -5.37 3.53
C ALA A 57 -22.36 -5.55 3.46
N ALA A 58 -21.84 -6.09 2.35
CA ALA A 58 -20.41 -6.29 2.17
C ALA A 58 -19.59 -4.99 2.26
N ILE A 59 -20.10 -3.88 1.69
CA ILE A 59 -19.41 -2.58 1.77
C ILE A 59 -19.43 -2.03 3.20
N ASN A 60 -20.53 -2.20 3.94
CA ASN A 60 -20.62 -1.74 5.33
C ASN A 60 -19.73 -2.58 6.25
N ASP A 61 -19.67 -3.89 6.07
CA ASP A 61 -18.77 -4.76 6.82
C ASP A 61 -17.31 -4.40 6.54
N HIS A 62 -16.98 -4.15 5.26
CA HIS A 62 -15.63 -3.75 4.89
C HIS A 62 -15.26 -2.35 5.42
N LEU A 63 -16.21 -1.44 5.57
CA LEU A 63 -15.97 -0.15 6.20
C LEU A 63 -15.47 -0.29 7.65
N GLU A 64 -16.00 -1.25 8.42
CA GLU A 64 -15.51 -1.51 9.78
C GLU A 64 -14.09 -2.11 9.77
N VAL A 65 -13.79 -2.98 8.80
CA VAL A 65 -12.43 -3.49 8.58
C VAL A 65 -11.46 -2.35 8.23
N THR A 66 -11.83 -1.46 7.31
CA THR A 66 -11.02 -0.29 6.92
C THR A 66 -10.77 0.65 8.10
N LYS A 67 -11.75 0.87 8.98
CA LYS A 67 -11.55 1.67 10.19
C LYS A 67 -10.50 1.05 11.10
N ALA A 68 -10.56 -0.28 11.31
CA ALA A 68 -9.60 -1.00 12.13
C ALA A 68 -8.18 -1.05 11.52
N GLN A 69 -8.06 -0.97 10.19
CA GLN A 69 -6.76 -0.90 9.50
C GLN A 69 -6.05 0.46 9.65
N VAL A 70 -6.81 1.52 9.98
CA VAL A 70 -6.29 2.89 10.16
C VAL A 70 -5.97 3.20 11.64
N GLU A 71 -6.50 2.41 12.57
CA GLU A 71 -6.29 2.53 14.03
C GLU A 71 -4.89 2.04 14.44
#